data_AF-A0A5B9DAH5-F1
#
_entry.id   AF-A0A5B9DAH5-F1
#
_cell.length_a   1.000
_cell.length_b   1.000
_cell.length_c   1.000
_cell.angle_alpha   90.00
_cell.angle_beta   90.00
_cell.angle_gamma   90.00
#
_symmetry.space_group_name_H-M   'P 1'
#
loop_
_entity.id
_entity.type
_entity.pdbx_description
1 polymer ?
#
loop_
_entity_poly.entity_id
_entity_poly.type
_entity_poly.pdbx_seq_one_letter_code
_entity_poly.pdbx_strand_id
1 'polypeptide(L)' 'MSEKFVQKGGSRLECPKCGNYTRNMIREVDDKTHQIMDYPVIFAKKYICGKCGIEWSWDKD' A
#
# COMPACT_ATOMS: atom_id res chain seq x y z
N MET A 1 17.33 -4.02 8.43
CA MET A 1 16.24 -3.04 8.58
C MET A 1 15.66 -2.81 7.20
N SER A 2 14.52 -3.40 6.88
CA SER A 2 13.87 -3.23 5.57
C SER A 2 13.23 -1.84 5.51
N GLU A 3 13.57 -1.04 4.49
CA GLU A 3 12.89 0.23 4.23
C GLU A 3 11.40 -0.02 4.03
N LYS A 4 10.57 0.60 4.87
CA LYS A 4 9.11 0.59 4.72
C LYS A 4 8.68 1.81 3.92
N PHE A 5 8.06 1.58 2.78
CA PHE A 5 7.40 2.63 2.01
C PHE A 5 6.01 2.84 2.60
N VAL A 6 5.66 4.09 2.86
CA VAL A 6 4.38 4.49 3.43
C VAL A 6 3.95 5.79 2.75
N GLN A 7 2.68 5.88 2.39
CA GLN A 7 2.11 7.16 1.96
C GLN A 7 1.85 8.02 3.20
N LYS A 8 2.50 9.19 3.29
CA LYS A 8 2.22 10.17 4.35
C LYS A 8 1.08 11.10 3.92
N GLY A 9 0.08 11.24 4.80
CA GLY A 9 -1.00 12.24 4.79
C GLY A 9 -1.27 12.98 3.48
N GLY A 10 -2.31 12.57 2.75
CA GLY A 10 -2.82 13.26 1.58
C GLY A 10 -4.18 12.71 1.15
N SER A 11 -5.04 13.54 0.58
CA SER A 11 -6.37 13.12 0.07
C SER A 11 -6.28 12.27 -1.20
N ARG A 12 -5.11 12.24 -1.86
CA ARG A 12 -4.86 11.52 -3.10
C ARG A 12 -3.88 10.36 -2.87
N LEU A 13 -4.23 9.18 -3.39
CA LEU A 13 -3.33 8.03 -3.45
C LEU A 13 -2.15 8.32 -4.39
N GLU A 14 -0.94 8.28 -3.85
CA GLU A 14 0.30 8.60 -4.57
C GLU A 14 1.40 7.61 -4.19
N CYS A 15 2.14 7.13 -5.20
CA CYS A 15 3.27 6.25 -5.00
C CYS A 15 4.41 6.98 -4.23
N PRO A 16 4.81 6.50 -3.05
CA PRO A 16 5.82 7.18 -2.21
C PRO A 16 7.23 7.13 -2.80
N LYS A 17 7.48 6.31 -3.83
CA LYS A 17 8.79 6.19 -4.47
C LYS A 17 8.95 7.05 -5.73
N CYS A 18 7.91 7.12 -6.57
CA CYS A 18 8.01 7.74 -7.90
C CYS A 18 6.96 8.82 -8.18
N GLY A 19 6.12 9.16 -7.20
CA GLY A 19 5.07 10.18 -7.33
C GLY A 19 3.95 9.82 -8.31
N ASN A 20 3.86 8.57 -8.76
CA ASN A 20 2.75 8.15 -9.62
C ASN A 20 1.42 8.29 -8.86
N TYR A 21 0.51 9.08 -9.41
CA TYR A 21 -0.83 9.31 -8.88
C TYR A 21 -1.94 8.80 -9.82
N THR A 22 -1.57 8.14 -10.92
CA THR A 22 -2.54 7.61 -11.89
C THR A 22 -3.24 6.39 -11.30
N ARG A 23 -4.53 6.54 -10.97
CA ARG A 23 -5.31 5.55 -10.19
C ARG A 23 -5.34 4.15 -10.82
N ASN A 24 -5.45 4.04 -12.14
CA ASN A 24 -5.43 2.74 -12.82
C ASN A 24 -4.04 2.07 -12.82
N MET A 25 -2.98 2.80 -12.45
CA MET A 25 -1.62 2.30 -12.27
C MET A 25 -1.25 2.15 -10.79
N ILE A 26 -2.22 2.13 -9.88
CA ILE A 26 -2.00 1.78 -8.48
C ILE A 26 -3.00 0.69 -8.12
N ARG A 27 -2.50 -0.52 -7.88
CA ARG A 27 -3.33 -1.68 -7.54
C ARG A 27 -3.41 -1.82 -6.03
N GLU A 28 -4.61 -1.97 -5.50
CA GLU A 28 -4.83 -2.37 -4.11
C GLU A 28 -4.96 -3.90 -4.04
N VAL A 29 -4.23 -4.53 -3.12
CA VAL A 29 -4.25 -5.98 -2.90
C VAL A 29 -4.20 -6.30 -1.40
N ASP A 30 -4.54 -7.53 -1.04
CA ASP A 30 -4.38 -8.02 0.34
C ASP A 30 -2.90 -8.20 0.67
N ASP A 31 -2.49 -7.65 1.82
CA ASP A 31 -1.22 -7.95 2.45
C ASP A 31 -1.34 -9.19 3.32
N LYS A 32 -1.10 -10.35 2.70
CA LYS A 32 -1.12 -11.65 3.39
C LYS A 32 -0.05 -11.79 4.47
N THR A 33 0.87 -10.83 4.60
CA THR A 33 1.86 -10.79 5.69
C THR A 33 1.33 -10.07 6.93
N HIS A 34 0.20 -9.36 6.82
CA HIS A 34 -0.41 -8.62 7.91
C HIS A 34 -1.88 -9.01 8.07
N GLN A 35 -2.11 -10.01 8.92
CA GLN A 35 -3.46 -10.42 9.29
C GLN A 35 -4.00 -9.52 10.41
N ILE A 36 -5.16 -8.90 10.18
CA ILE A 36 -5.83 -8.03 11.15
C ILE A 36 -6.76 -8.83 12.06
N MET A 37 -7.39 -9.86 11.52
CA MET A 37 -8.36 -10.69 12.25
C MET A 37 -8.25 -12.16 11.84
N ASP A 38 -8.44 -13.04 12.81
CA ASP A 38 -8.40 -14.50 12.68
C ASP A 38 -9.72 -15.08 12.20
N TYR A 39 -10.87 -14.58 12.67
CA TYR A 39 -12.17 -15.06 12.21
C TYR A 39 -13.27 -13.98 12.10
N PRO A 40 -13.86 -13.75 10.91
CA PRO A 40 -13.37 -14.21 9.60
C PRO A 40 -11.95 -13.71 9.31
N VAL A 41 -11.18 -14.46 8.53
CA VAL A 41 -9.81 -14.05 8.19
C VAL A 41 -9.85 -12.74 7.39
N ILE A 42 -9.24 -11.68 7.95
CA ILE A 42 -9.10 -10.38 7.29
C ILE A 42 -7.63 -10.00 7.27
N PHE A 43 -7.14 -9.65 6.09
CA PHE A 43 -5.80 -9.10 5.88
C PHE A 43 -5.84 -7.59 5.70
N ALA A 44 -4.75 -6.92 6.05
CA ALA A 44 -4.55 -5.52 5.71
C ALA A 44 -4.46 -5.33 4.20
N LYS A 45 -4.58 -4.10 3.74
CA LYS A 45 -4.38 -3.74 2.33
C LYS A 45 -2.97 -3.19 2.13
N LYS A 46 -2.42 -3.48 0.95
CA LYS A 46 -1.23 -2.82 0.41
C LYS A 46 -1.47 -2.36 -1.02
N TYR A 47 -0.64 -1.44 -1.46
CA TYR A 47 -0.67 -0.86 -2.79
C TYR A 47 0.56 -1.27 -3.60
N ILE A 48 0.38 -1.45 -4.90
CA ILE A 48 1.44 -1.75 -5.86
C ILE A 48 1.43 -0.70 -6.97
N CYS A 49 2.56 -0.03 -7.20
CA CYS A 49 2.69 0.94 -8.27
C CYS A 49 2.98 0.23 -9.60
N GLY A 50 2.07 0.33 -10.56
CA GLY A 50 2.26 -0.17 -11.92
C GLY A 50 3.34 0.54 -12.73
N LYS A 51 3.82 1.72 -12.28
CA LYS A 51 4.90 2.47 -12.94
C LYS A 51 6.31 2.05 -12.48
N CYS A 52 6.52 1.83 -11.18
CA CYS A 52 7.86 1.55 -10.62
C CYS A 52 7.96 0.24 -9.84
N GLY A 53 6.86 -0.49 -9.68
CA GLY A 53 6.81 -1.79 -9.01
C GLY A 53 6.87 -1.75 -7.49
N ILE A 54 6.98 -0.57 -6.85
CA ILE A 54 7.06 -0.51 -5.39
C ILE A 54 5.75 -0.94 -4.74
N GLU A 55 5.88 -1.60 -3.59
CA GLU A 55 4.77 -1.98 -2.73
C GLU A 55 4.82 -1.15 -1.45
N TRP A 56 3.67 -0.68 -0.98
CA TRP A 56 3.56 0.06 0.29
C TRP A 56 2.26 -0.25 1.01
N SER A 57 2.32 -0.26 2.34
CA SER A 57 1.12 -0.32 3.19
C SER A 57 0.60 1.08 3.45
N TRP A 58 -0.68 1.17 3.79
CA TRP A 58 -1.25 2.39 4.35
C TRP A 58 -1.00 2.38 5.85
N ASP A 59 -0.08 3.22 6.32
CA ASP A 59 0.15 3.40 7.75
C ASP A 59 -0.83 4.48 8.21
N LYS A 60 -1.74 4.08 9.10
CA LYS A 60 -2.49 5.02 9.92
C LYS A 60 -1.69 5.05 11.22
N ASP A 61 -0.92 6.11 11.44
CA ASP A 61 -0.23 6.37 12.72
C ASP A 61 -1.12 6.03 13.93
#